data_AF-A0A344WDV6-F1
#
_entry.id   AF-A0A344WDV6-F1
#
_cell.length_a   1.000
_cell.length_b   1.000
_cell.length_c   1.000
_cell.angle_alpha   90.00
_cell.angle_beta   90.00
_cell.angle_gamma   90.00
#
_symmetry.space_group_name_H-M   'P 1'
#
loop_
_entity.id
_entity.type
_entity.pdbx_description
1 polymer ?
#
loop_
_entity_poly.entity_id
_entity_poly.type
_entity_poly.pdbx_seq_one_letter_code
_entity_poly.pdbx_strand_id
1 'polypeptide(L)'
;MFTERFASFVCPGDVITCEIEGFTVSARIIPDDCPDPPDQRQDGFWPSLYKDAPGFIGPGSNFRERFAKAQAEAEALMEGWRRGEWFYCGIVLSVSLEGVELAPHAASVWGIEANYPETDNSYLTEVAGNLLPDALAAAREVLARLTALAPAAIPPAQKEPPDGRV
;
A
#
# COMPACT_ATOMS: atom_id res chain seq x y z
N MET A 1 -9.04 -12.56 -5.32
CA MET A 1 -7.64 -12.11 -5.57
C MET A 1 -7.67 -11.04 -6.65
N PHE A 2 -6.70 -10.13 -6.67
CA PHE A 2 -6.59 -9.16 -7.76
C PHE A 2 -6.32 -9.86 -9.09
N THR A 3 -7.12 -9.54 -10.12
CA THR A 3 -6.94 -10.03 -11.49
C THR A 3 -6.10 -9.08 -12.32
N GLU A 4 -6.17 -7.79 -12.00
CA GLU A 4 -5.29 -6.74 -12.51
C GLU A 4 -4.01 -6.67 -11.69
N ARG A 5 -2.95 -6.14 -12.29
CA ARG A 5 -1.66 -5.90 -11.64
C ARG A 5 -1.30 -4.43 -11.78
N PHE A 6 -0.56 -3.91 -10.82
CA PHE A 6 0.12 -2.64 -11.03
C PHE A 6 1.06 -2.73 -12.24
N ALA A 7 1.19 -1.62 -12.96
CA ALA A 7 2.08 -1.53 -14.11
C ALA A 7 3.55 -1.65 -13.69
N SER A 8 4.43 -1.92 -14.66
CA SER A 8 5.87 -1.99 -14.42
C SER A 8 6.49 -0.66 -13.98
N PHE A 9 5.80 0.45 -14.25
CA PHE A 9 6.09 1.77 -13.71
C PHE A 9 4.80 2.35 -13.15
N VAL A 10 4.83 2.80 -11.90
CA VAL A 10 3.65 3.28 -11.17
C VAL A 10 3.80 4.71 -10.72
N CYS A 11 2.67 5.37 -10.54
CA CYS A 11 2.57 6.71 -10.00
C CYS A 11 1.80 6.71 -8.66
N PRO A 12 2.05 7.70 -7.80
CA PRO A 12 1.16 8.01 -6.68
C PRO A 12 -0.30 8.08 -7.11
N GLY A 13 -1.17 7.36 -6.42
CA GLY A 13 -2.60 7.35 -6.67
C GLY A 13 -3.08 6.28 -7.65
N ASP A 14 -2.19 5.53 -8.30
CA ASP A 14 -2.56 4.36 -9.12
C ASP A 14 -3.37 3.36 -8.29
N VAL A 15 -4.38 2.75 -8.93
CA VAL A 15 -5.33 1.83 -8.28
C VAL A 15 -5.51 0.58 -9.12
N ILE A 16 -5.58 -0.56 -8.45
CA ILE A 16 -6.15 -1.80 -8.99
C ILE A 16 -7.36 -2.21 -8.17
N THR A 17 -8.30 -2.92 -8.78
CA THR A 17 -9.54 -3.33 -8.12
C THR A 17 -9.80 -4.83 -8.24
N CYS A 18 -10.58 -5.37 -7.31
CA CYS A 18 -11.14 -6.71 -7.45
C CYS A 18 -12.48 -6.83 -6.72
N GLU A 19 -13.32 -7.74 -7.21
CA GLU A 19 -14.58 -8.11 -6.58
C GLU A 19 -14.42 -9.41 -5.79
N ILE A 20 -14.78 -9.39 -4.51
CA ILE A 20 -14.73 -10.57 -3.63
C ILE A 20 -15.95 -10.56 -2.73
N GLU A 21 -16.78 -11.61 -2.82
CA GLU A 21 -17.96 -11.80 -1.96
C GLU A 21 -18.96 -10.64 -2.02
N GLY A 22 -19.05 -9.96 -3.17
CA GLY A 22 -19.91 -8.78 -3.36
C GLY A 22 -19.30 -7.47 -2.88
N PHE A 23 -18.11 -7.49 -2.29
CA PHE A 23 -17.34 -6.29 -1.99
C PHE A 23 -16.43 -5.91 -3.15
N THR A 24 -16.42 -4.62 -3.47
CA THR A 24 -15.39 -4.01 -4.31
C THR A 24 -14.21 -3.61 -3.42
N VAL A 25 -13.05 -4.22 -3.64
CA VAL A 25 -11.81 -3.86 -2.95
C VAL A 25 -10.92 -3.08 -3.90
N SER A 26 -10.45 -1.91 -3.47
CA SER A 26 -9.51 -1.07 -4.22
C SER A 26 -8.18 -1.02 -3.48
N ALA A 27 -7.08 -1.37 -4.15
CA ALA A 27 -5.73 -1.17 -3.62
C ALA A 27 -5.12 0.06 -4.30
N ARG A 28 -4.73 1.06 -3.50
CA ARG A 28 -4.16 2.33 -3.97
C ARG A 28 -2.71 2.48 -3.50
N ILE A 29 -1.86 2.99 -4.38
CA ILE A 29 -0.51 3.44 -4.04
C ILE A 29 -0.59 4.84 -3.43
N ILE A 30 -0.11 5.00 -2.21
CA ILE A 30 -0.02 6.31 -1.52
C ILE A 30 1.44 6.60 -1.20
N PRO A 31 1.98 7.79 -1.53
CA PRO A 31 3.32 8.17 -1.11
C PRO A 31 3.49 8.05 0.40
N ASP A 32 4.61 7.50 0.83
CA ASP A 32 5.01 7.49 2.23
C ASP A 32 5.19 8.95 2.70
N ASP A 33 4.64 9.28 3.86
CA ASP A 33 4.67 10.63 4.42
C ASP A 33 5.93 10.93 5.23
N CYS A 34 6.76 9.93 5.50
CA CYS A 34 8.03 10.12 6.16
C CYS A 34 9.09 10.68 5.16
N PRO A 35 9.70 11.84 5.46
CA PRO A 35 10.60 12.52 4.54
C PRO A 35 12.01 11.91 4.49
N ASP A 36 12.29 10.90 5.33
CA ASP A 36 13.64 10.39 5.51
C ASP A 36 14.16 9.72 4.22
N PRO A 37 15.35 10.13 3.73
CA PRO A 37 15.97 9.52 2.58
C PRO A 37 16.39 8.06 2.85
N PRO A 38 16.63 7.27 1.77
CA PRO A 38 17.04 5.87 1.88
C PRO A 38 18.23 5.63 2.84
N ASP A 39 19.22 6.52 2.86
CA ASP A 39 20.40 6.36 3.71
C ASP A 39 20.15 6.59 5.22
N GLN A 40 19.00 7.14 5.57
CA GLN A 40 18.52 7.26 6.95
C GLN A 40 17.57 6.14 7.35
N ARG A 41 16.91 5.51 6.37
CA ARG A 41 15.94 4.41 6.60
C ARG A 41 16.59 3.03 6.56
N GLN A 42 17.66 2.87 5.78
CA GLN A 42 18.27 1.57 5.51
C GLN A 42 19.68 1.51 6.08
N ASP A 43 19.82 0.74 7.17
CA ASP A 43 21.13 0.45 7.74
C ASP A 43 22.04 -0.21 6.69
N GLY A 44 23.21 0.41 6.49
CA GLY A 44 24.20 -0.09 5.53
C GLY A 44 23.93 0.31 4.08
N PHE A 45 23.00 1.25 3.82
CA PHE A 45 22.81 1.86 2.51
C PHE A 45 24.14 2.33 1.90
N TRP A 46 24.94 3.06 2.69
CA TRP A 46 26.29 3.44 2.29
C TRP A 46 27.27 2.31 2.56
N PRO A 47 28.05 1.86 1.56
CA PRO A 47 29.05 0.82 1.75
C PRO A 47 30.17 1.32 2.66
N SER A 48 30.84 0.39 3.33
CA SER A 48 31.90 0.68 4.28
C SER A 48 33.04 -0.34 4.20
N LEU A 49 34.24 0.14 4.47
CA LEU A 49 35.43 -0.70 4.65
C LEU A 49 35.66 -1.11 6.12
N TYR A 50 34.87 -0.57 7.04
CA TYR A 50 35.02 -0.81 8.48
C TYR A 50 34.16 -1.98 8.90
N LYS A 51 34.78 -3.00 9.51
CA LYS A 51 34.14 -4.26 9.89
C LYS A 51 32.92 -4.13 10.81
N ASP A 52 32.87 -3.08 11.63
CA ASP A 52 31.83 -2.86 12.62
C ASP A 52 30.76 -1.88 12.11
N ALA A 53 30.88 -1.39 10.87
CA ALA A 53 29.89 -0.53 10.24
C ALA A 53 28.81 -1.38 9.54
N PRO A 54 27.53 -0.96 9.57
CA PRO A 54 26.43 -1.70 8.93
C PRO A 54 26.64 -2.01 7.44
N GLY A 55 27.26 -1.08 6.69
CA GLY A 55 27.54 -1.24 5.27
C GLY A 55 28.82 -2.01 4.95
N PHE A 56 29.42 -2.74 5.90
CA PHE A 56 30.69 -3.42 5.68
C PHE A 56 30.62 -4.38 4.48
N ILE A 57 31.40 -4.09 3.44
CA ILE A 57 31.35 -4.86 2.19
C ILE A 57 31.92 -6.28 2.30
N GLY A 58 32.37 -6.70 3.49
CA GLY A 58 32.98 -7.99 3.76
C GLY A 58 34.49 -8.04 3.51
N PRO A 59 35.19 -9.06 4.05
CA PRO A 59 36.62 -9.24 3.83
C PRO A 59 36.93 -9.75 2.40
N GLY A 60 38.23 -9.86 2.05
CA GLY A 60 38.69 -10.51 0.82
C GLY A 60 39.58 -9.65 -0.08
N SER A 61 40.10 -10.25 -1.14
CA SER A 61 40.87 -9.54 -2.17
C SER A 61 39.99 -8.54 -2.94
N ASN A 62 40.64 -7.58 -3.60
CA ASN A 62 40.01 -6.56 -4.44
C ASN A 62 38.95 -5.71 -3.71
N PHE A 63 39.07 -5.56 -2.38
CA PHE A 63 38.10 -4.82 -1.56
C PHE A 63 37.92 -3.37 -2.03
N ARG A 64 38.95 -2.73 -2.59
CA ARG A 64 38.87 -1.37 -3.14
C ARG A 64 37.96 -1.29 -4.38
N GLU A 65 38.08 -2.27 -5.28
CA GLU A 65 37.25 -2.33 -6.49
C GLU A 65 35.80 -2.65 -6.13
N ARG A 66 35.59 -3.61 -5.22
CA ARG A 66 34.26 -3.93 -4.68
C ARG A 66 33.62 -2.75 -3.99
N PHE A 67 34.39 -2.01 -3.17
CA PHE A 67 33.92 -0.78 -2.52
C PHE A 67 33.54 0.27 -3.55
N ALA A 68 34.39 0.54 -4.55
CA ALA A 68 34.10 1.51 -5.59
C ALA A 68 32.84 1.15 -6.38
N LYS A 69 32.63 -0.14 -6.68
CA LYS A 69 31.40 -0.63 -7.32
C LYS A 69 30.17 -0.40 -6.44
N ALA A 70 30.21 -0.85 -5.18
CA ALA A 70 29.10 -0.67 -4.25
C ALA A 70 28.79 0.81 -3.99
N GLN A 71 29.82 1.66 -3.95
CA GLN A 71 29.67 3.10 -3.78
C GLN A 71 28.93 3.72 -4.98
N ALA A 72 29.34 3.37 -6.20
CA ALA A 72 28.67 3.85 -7.41
C ALA A 72 27.21 3.36 -7.51
N GLU A 73 26.93 2.13 -7.09
CA GLU A 73 25.57 1.59 -7.03
C GLU A 73 24.70 2.35 -6.01
N ALA A 74 25.19 2.55 -4.78
CA ALA A 74 24.47 3.31 -3.75
C ALA A 74 24.24 4.78 -4.17
N GLU A 75 25.23 5.42 -4.81
CA GLU A 75 25.09 6.77 -5.36
C GLU A 75 24.04 6.83 -6.47
N ALA A 76 23.99 5.85 -7.37
CA ALA A 76 22.99 5.78 -8.43
C ALA A 76 21.57 5.58 -7.86
N LEU A 77 21.41 4.70 -6.86
CA LEU A 77 20.15 4.50 -6.15
C LEU A 77 19.67 5.80 -5.50
N MET A 78 20.58 6.49 -4.80
CA MET A 78 20.27 7.74 -4.13
C MET A 78 19.90 8.85 -5.11
N GLU A 79 20.61 8.94 -6.22
CA GLU A 79 20.32 9.91 -7.26
C GLU A 79 18.96 9.65 -7.92
N GLY A 80 18.64 8.39 -8.22
CA GLY A 80 17.31 8.03 -8.74
C GLY A 80 16.18 8.41 -7.78
N TRP A 81 16.39 8.21 -6.47
CA TRP A 81 15.42 8.63 -5.44
C TRP A 81 15.25 10.16 -5.43
N ARG A 82 16.36 10.91 -5.47
CA ARG A 82 16.33 12.39 -5.51
C ARG A 82 15.63 12.94 -6.75
N ARG A 83 15.68 12.22 -7.87
CA ARG A 83 14.96 12.56 -9.10
C ARG A 83 13.50 12.10 -9.12
N GLY A 84 13.05 11.38 -8.08
CA GLY A 84 11.70 10.81 -8.01
C GLY A 84 11.47 9.65 -8.98
N GLU A 85 12.53 8.99 -9.45
CA GLU A 85 12.44 7.81 -10.32
C GLU A 85 11.89 6.60 -9.56
N TRP A 86 12.13 6.56 -8.25
CA TRP A 86 11.58 5.59 -7.32
C TRP A 86 11.30 6.26 -5.97
N PHE A 87 10.38 5.71 -5.18
CA PHE A 87 9.93 6.33 -3.94
C PHE A 87 9.40 5.30 -2.94
N TYR A 88 9.40 5.65 -1.65
CA TYR A 88 8.68 4.85 -0.64
C TYR A 88 7.19 5.15 -0.70
N CYS A 89 6.38 4.11 -0.59
CA CYS A 89 4.93 4.19 -0.62
C CYS A 89 4.29 3.23 0.38
N GLY A 90 2.97 3.37 0.51
CA GLY A 90 2.11 2.36 1.08
C GLY A 90 1.10 1.84 0.06
N ILE A 91 0.71 0.60 0.24
CA ILE A 91 -0.47 0.01 -0.41
C ILE A 91 -1.60 0.06 0.61
N VAL A 92 -2.64 0.81 0.26
CA VAL A 92 -3.81 1.03 1.12
C VAL A 92 -5.03 0.44 0.45
N LEU A 93 -5.70 -0.48 1.14
CA LEU A 93 -6.93 -1.11 0.68
C LEU A 93 -8.12 -0.34 1.24
N SER A 94 -9.05 0.02 0.35
CA SER A 94 -10.41 0.43 0.72
C SER A 94 -11.42 -0.62 0.25
N VAL A 95 -12.55 -0.68 0.94
CA VAL A 95 -13.64 -1.62 0.62
C VAL A 95 -14.97 -0.90 0.55
N SER A 96 -15.70 -1.14 -0.54
CA SER A 96 -17.06 -0.67 -0.75
C SER A 96 -18.02 -1.82 -1.05
N LEU A 97 -19.31 -1.56 -0.86
CA LEU A 97 -20.41 -2.46 -1.17
C LEU A 97 -21.48 -1.65 -1.90
N GLU A 98 -21.84 -2.04 -3.13
CA GLU A 98 -22.84 -1.34 -3.96
C GLU A 98 -22.56 0.18 -4.08
N GLY A 99 -21.29 0.54 -4.25
CA GLY A 99 -20.84 1.94 -4.35
C GLY A 99 -20.77 2.71 -3.03
N VAL A 100 -21.17 2.10 -1.90
CA VAL A 100 -21.03 2.69 -0.56
C VAL A 100 -19.70 2.28 0.04
N GLU A 101 -18.83 3.25 0.34
CA GLU A 101 -17.56 2.99 1.01
C GLU A 101 -17.81 2.57 2.47
N LEU A 102 -17.41 1.35 2.81
CA LEU A 102 -17.57 0.80 4.16
C LEU A 102 -16.31 1.06 4.99
N ALA A 103 -15.13 0.91 4.39
CA ALA A 103 -13.84 1.06 5.05
C ALA A 103 -12.83 1.73 4.11
N PRO A 104 -12.56 3.05 4.25
CA PRO A 104 -11.63 3.79 3.39
C PRO A 104 -10.15 3.40 3.58
N HIS A 105 -9.81 2.83 4.75
CA HIS A 105 -8.46 2.39 5.12
C HIS A 105 -8.55 1.02 5.81
N ALA A 106 -9.08 0.03 5.11
CA ALA A 106 -9.40 -1.28 5.66
C ALA A 106 -8.15 -2.07 6.08
N ALA A 107 -7.07 -1.98 5.29
CA ALA A 107 -5.77 -2.55 5.60
C ALA A 107 -4.67 -1.80 4.84
N SER A 108 -3.45 -1.75 5.38
CA SER A 108 -2.33 -1.11 4.70
C SER A 108 -0.96 -1.62 5.14
N VAL A 109 0.01 -1.58 4.24
CA VAL A 109 1.45 -1.69 4.51
C VAL A 109 2.14 -0.44 3.97
N TRP A 110 3.14 0.06 4.68
CA TRP A 110 3.90 1.29 4.39
C TRP A 110 5.40 1.03 4.39
N GLY A 111 6.18 1.97 3.87
CA GLY A 111 7.64 1.88 3.85
C GLY A 111 8.20 0.92 2.79
N ILE A 112 7.43 0.62 1.74
CA ILE A 112 7.86 -0.24 0.64
C ILE A 112 8.18 0.57 -0.61
N GLU A 113 9.00 0.05 -1.51
CA GLU A 113 9.59 0.81 -2.63
C GLU A 113 8.83 0.68 -3.95
N ALA A 114 8.25 1.76 -4.46
CA ALA A 114 7.71 1.82 -5.82
C ALA A 114 8.80 2.24 -6.82
N ASN A 115 8.81 1.57 -7.98
CA ASN A 115 9.74 1.76 -9.10
C ASN A 115 11.21 1.54 -8.74
N TYR A 116 11.51 0.75 -7.71
CA TYR A 116 12.88 0.50 -7.30
C TYR A 116 13.70 -0.05 -8.49
N PRO A 117 14.96 0.39 -8.69
CA PRO A 117 15.74 0.01 -9.87
C PRO A 117 15.80 -1.51 -10.07
N GLU A 118 15.73 -1.93 -11.33
CA GLU A 118 15.72 -3.34 -11.75
C GLU A 118 14.51 -4.17 -11.27
N THR A 119 13.47 -3.53 -10.74
CA THR A 119 12.19 -4.18 -10.41
C THR A 119 11.10 -3.84 -11.43
N ASP A 120 10.04 -4.65 -11.45
CA ASP A 120 8.85 -4.45 -12.29
C ASP A 120 7.59 -4.13 -11.48
N ASN A 121 7.74 -3.79 -10.19
CA ASN A 121 6.67 -3.56 -9.22
C ASN A 121 5.65 -4.72 -9.04
N SER A 122 5.90 -5.91 -9.58
CA SER A 122 4.96 -7.03 -9.47
C SER A 122 4.63 -7.37 -8.02
N TYR A 123 5.60 -7.25 -7.12
CA TYR A 123 5.46 -7.48 -5.68
C TYR A 123 4.44 -6.53 -5.01
N LEU A 124 4.18 -5.33 -5.53
CA LEU A 124 3.14 -4.42 -5.00
C LEU A 124 1.75 -5.05 -5.09
N THR A 125 1.50 -5.83 -6.15
CA THR A 125 0.24 -6.58 -6.32
C THR A 125 0.17 -7.75 -5.33
N GLU A 126 1.31 -8.39 -5.04
CA GLU A 126 1.38 -9.45 -4.03
C GLU A 126 1.09 -8.90 -2.63
N VAL A 127 1.67 -7.75 -2.28
CA VAL A 127 1.37 -7.03 -1.03
C VAL A 127 -0.13 -6.71 -0.93
N ALA A 128 -0.72 -6.15 -2.00
CA ALA A 128 -2.16 -5.89 -2.03
C ALA A 128 -2.98 -7.19 -1.80
N GLY A 129 -2.59 -8.28 -2.46
CA GLY A 129 -3.23 -9.59 -2.30
C GLY A 129 -3.14 -10.14 -0.89
N ASN A 130 -1.99 -9.98 -0.23
CA ASN A 130 -1.76 -10.43 1.15
C ASN A 130 -2.61 -9.67 2.17
N LEU A 131 -2.98 -8.42 1.87
CA LEU A 131 -3.82 -7.57 2.72
C LEU A 131 -5.33 -7.85 2.58
N LEU A 132 -5.76 -8.63 1.58
CA LEU A 132 -7.18 -8.89 1.31
C LEU A 132 -7.93 -9.49 2.52
N PRO A 133 -7.41 -10.50 3.25
CA PRO A 133 -8.14 -11.09 4.37
C PRO A 133 -8.49 -10.05 5.46
N ASP A 134 -7.54 -9.19 5.79
CA ASP A 134 -7.72 -8.14 6.81
C ASP A 134 -8.71 -7.07 6.34
N ALA A 135 -8.61 -6.64 5.08
CA ALA A 135 -9.53 -5.67 4.50
C ALA A 135 -10.98 -6.19 4.48
N LEU A 136 -11.18 -7.46 4.11
CA LEU A 136 -12.50 -8.08 4.11
C LEU A 136 -13.04 -8.27 5.54
N ALA A 137 -12.19 -8.60 6.50
CA ALA A 137 -12.60 -8.69 7.90
C ALA A 137 -13.12 -7.34 8.42
N ALA A 138 -12.38 -6.25 8.16
CA ALA A 138 -12.78 -4.90 8.52
C ALA A 138 -14.12 -4.49 7.88
N ALA A 139 -14.31 -4.77 6.58
CA ALA A 139 -15.56 -4.47 5.88
C ALA A 139 -16.76 -5.23 6.46
N ARG A 140 -16.60 -6.52 6.80
CA ARG A 140 -17.66 -7.33 7.44
C ARG A 140 -18.03 -6.79 8.81
N GLU A 141 -17.05 -6.35 9.59
CA GLU A 141 -17.31 -5.76 10.91
C GLU A 141 -18.16 -4.48 10.78
N VAL A 142 -17.80 -3.59 9.86
CA VAL A 142 -18.58 -2.38 9.57
C VAL A 142 -20.00 -2.74 9.13
N LEU A 143 -20.14 -3.68 8.19
CA LEU A 143 -21.45 -4.09 7.68
C LEU A 143 -22.33 -4.71 8.78
N ALA A 144 -21.75 -5.55 9.65
CA ALA A 144 -22.45 -6.13 10.79
C ALA A 144 -22.95 -5.03 11.74
N ARG A 145 -22.10 -4.03 12.03
CA ARG A 145 -22.47 -2.89 12.86
C ARG A 145 -23.61 -2.07 12.25
N LEU A 146 -23.54 -1.75 10.96
CA LEU A 146 -24.60 -1.01 10.26
C LEU A 146 -25.92 -1.78 10.25
N THR A 147 -25.86 -3.08 10.01
CA THR A 147 -27.05 -3.96 9.99
C THR A 147 -27.71 -4.05 11.37
N ALA A 148 -26.93 -4.06 12.45
CA ALA A 148 -27.47 -4.06 13.81
C ALA A 148 -28.16 -2.73 14.19
N LEU A 149 -27.75 -1.61 13.58
CA LEU A 149 -28.33 -0.28 13.84
C LEU A 149 -29.57 0.01 12.99
N ALA A 150 -29.69 -0.59 11.80
CA ALA A 150 -30.79 -0.34 10.87
C ALA A 150 -32.21 -0.57 11.46
N PRO A 151 -32.47 -1.61 12.28
CA PRO A 151 -33.77 -1.81 12.94
C PRO A 151 -34.17 -0.67 13.90
N ALA A 152 -33.20 0.11 14.40
CA ALA A 152 -33.44 1.21 15.32
C ALA A 152 -33.57 2.58 14.63
N ALA A 153 -33.18 2.68 13.35
CA ALA A 153 -33.07 3.95 12.64
C ALA A 153 -34.26 4.26 11.70
N ILE A 154 -35.05 3.25 11.31
CA ILE A 154 -36.22 3.43 10.44
C ILE A 154 -37.49 3.41 11.31
N PRO A 155 -38.15 4.56 11.56
CA PRO A 155 -39.44 4.55 12.24
C PRO A 155 -40.47 3.77 11.39
N PRO A 156 -41.39 3.01 12.01
CA PRO A 156 -42.41 2.29 11.26
C PRO A 156 -43.21 3.29 10.41
N ALA A 157 -43.42 2.95 9.14
CA ALA A 157 -44.22 3.76 8.23
C ALA A 157 -45.56 4.11 8.89
N GLN A 158 -45.81 5.41 9.07
CA GLN A 158 -47.09 5.89 9.54
C GLN A 158 -48.14 5.50 8.49
N LYS A 159 -49.10 4.67 8.87
CA LYS A 159 -50.28 4.40 8.04
C LYS A 159 -51.01 5.72 7.85
N GLU A 160 -51.09 6.19 6.60
CA GLU A 160 -51.98 7.29 6.24
C GLU A 160 -53.41 6.95 6.71
N PRO A 161 -54.08 7.86 7.43
CA PRO A 161 -55.47 7.65 7.82
C PRO A 161 -56.33 7.58 6.55
N PRO A 162 -57.37 6.72 6.52
CA PRO A 162 -58.24 6.60 5.37
C PRO A 162 -58.91 7.95 5.09
N ASP A 163 -58.75 8.40 3.86
CA ASP A 163 -59.23 9.67 3.32
C ASP A 163 -60.74 9.80 3.60
N GLY A 164 -61.06 10.59 4.62
CA GLY A 164 -62.42 10.81 5.09
C GLY A 164 -63.14 11.76 4.13
N ARG A 165 -63.84 11.17 3.16
CA ARG A 165 -64.85 11.90 2.37
C ARG A 165 -65.98 12.37 3.27
N VAL A 166 -66.23 13.68 3.29
CA VAL A 166 -67.53 14.30 3.56
C VAL A 166 -67.81 15.35 2.49
#